data_AF-A0A099KFK4-F1
#
_entry.id   AF-A0A099KFK4-F1
#
_cell.length_a   1.000
_cell.length_b   1.000
_cell.length_c   1.000
_cell.angle_alpha   90.00
_cell.angle_beta   90.00
_cell.angle_gamma   90.00
#
_symmetry.space_group_name_H-M   'P 1'
#
loop_
_entity.id
_entity.type
_entity.pdbx_description
1 polymer ?
#
loop_
_entity_poly.entity_id
_entity_poly.type
_entity_poly.pdbx_seq_one_letter_code
_entity_poly.pdbx_strand_id
1 'polypeptide(L)'
;MDNTHNADFGSAIEREIPDTNKIAVQNRTSDKLANQSLANKSLKYSAVFWFVTTLTGQWLFFYYILGFYGVTVINDNMEHWNAVLGQFGVTPYRAGDFSGNLAFAAHAIGAGIVAFGGALQLIPKVRSSFPKFHKINGYVYLTTVFCLAVSGFYLVWIRDPDPLGIPEIGTTINGFLILGFAYLTVRLAIKKDIANHRKWALRLFFVSNAQWILRVGTFSYLVTGNMLGMNPAFGDPFFYMWTFGCYVLPLLTLQLYFYAKERGSNSVKNATSGLLFVITILMIMGMVGYTPFLLNVISGGPIGL
;
A
#
# COMPACT_ATOMS: atom_id res chain seq x y z
N MET A 1 -83.74 -54.37 3.93
CA MET A 1 -82.56 -53.88 4.67
C MET A 1 -81.89 -52.87 3.76
N ASP A 2 -81.89 -51.62 4.22
CA ASP A 2 -81.72 -50.38 3.47
C ASP A 2 -80.29 -50.06 2.99
N ASN A 3 -80.25 -49.19 1.96
CA ASN A 3 -79.12 -48.38 1.48
C ASN A 3 -78.39 -47.62 2.62
N THR A 4 -77.10 -47.29 2.56
CA THR A 4 -76.54 -46.16 1.77
C THR A 4 -75.03 -46.02 1.98
N HIS A 5 -74.38 -45.47 0.96
CA HIS A 5 -73.07 -44.83 0.88
C HIS A 5 -72.48 -44.22 2.17
N ASN A 6 -71.15 -44.38 2.34
CA ASN A 6 -70.31 -43.20 2.51
C ASN A 6 -68.90 -43.44 1.95
N ALA A 7 -68.59 -42.74 0.86
CA ALA A 7 -67.28 -42.73 0.24
C ALA A 7 -66.34 -41.84 1.05
N ASP A 8 -65.20 -42.39 1.46
CA ASP A 8 -64.09 -41.67 2.08
C ASP A 8 -63.41 -40.76 1.05
N PHE A 9 -63.98 -39.57 0.84
CA PHE A 9 -63.34 -38.45 0.16
C PHE A 9 -62.63 -37.56 1.20
N GLY A 10 -61.73 -38.15 2.00
CA GLY A 10 -61.02 -37.42 3.06
C GLY A 10 -59.50 -37.31 2.90
N SER A 11 -58.81 -38.25 2.24
CA SER A 11 -57.35 -38.39 2.44
C SER A 11 -56.44 -38.16 1.23
N ALA A 12 -56.98 -37.70 0.09
CA ALA A 12 -56.20 -37.58 -1.15
C ALA A 12 -55.77 -36.15 -1.52
N ILE A 13 -56.18 -35.09 -0.80
CA ILE A 13 -55.88 -33.70 -1.21
C ILE A 13 -54.80 -33.01 -0.35
N GLU A 14 -54.43 -33.56 0.80
CA GLU A 14 -53.49 -32.88 1.71
C GLU A 14 -52.00 -33.28 1.53
N ARG A 15 -51.69 -34.05 0.48
CA ARG A 15 -50.36 -34.65 0.28
C ARG A 15 -49.56 -34.09 -0.89
N GLU A 16 -49.81 -32.84 -1.31
CA GLU A 16 -49.02 -32.23 -2.40
C GLU A 16 -48.96 -30.69 -2.40
N ILE A 17 -49.04 -30.04 -1.23
CA ILE A 17 -48.61 -28.64 -1.12
C ILE A 17 -47.15 -28.65 -0.66
N PRO A 18 -46.15 -28.44 -1.55
CA PRO A 18 -44.79 -28.25 -1.10
C PRO A 18 -44.80 -27.09 -0.10
N ASP A 19 -44.20 -27.32 1.07
CA ASP A 19 -44.16 -26.37 2.18
C ASP A 19 -43.36 -25.13 1.74
N THR A 20 -44.05 -24.22 1.05
CA THR A 20 -43.51 -23.06 0.33
C THR A 20 -42.74 -22.16 1.28
N ASN A 21 -43.12 -22.14 2.56
CA ASN A 21 -42.38 -21.47 3.62
C ASN A 21 -41.01 -22.11 3.89
N LYS A 22 -40.90 -23.44 3.94
CA LYS A 22 -39.60 -24.11 4.09
C LYS A 22 -38.69 -23.87 2.90
N ILE A 23 -39.23 -23.95 1.67
CA ILE A 23 -38.48 -23.68 0.44
C ILE A 23 -38.01 -22.23 0.39
N ALA A 24 -38.87 -21.27 0.75
CA ALA A 24 -38.52 -19.85 0.79
C ALA A 24 -37.45 -19.53 1.86
N VAL A 25 -37.51 -20.17 3.03
CA VAL A 25 -36.50 -20.02 4.08
C VAL A 25 -35.16 -20.63 3.63
N GLN A 26 -35.18 -21.82 3.04
CA GLN A 26 -33.99 -22.51 2.55
C GLN A 26 -33.31 -21.73 1.42
N ASN A 27 -34.09 -21.16 0.50
CA ASN A 27 -33.61 -20.28 -0.57
C ASN A 27 -32.97 -19.00 0.01
N ARG A 28 -33.65 -18.30 0.94
CA ARG A 28 -33.07 -17.11 1.62
C ARG A 28 -31.77 -17.43 2.36
N THR A 29 -31.67 -18.61 2.95
CA THR A 29 -30.47 -19.05 3.67
C THR A 29 -29.32 -19.35 2.70
N SER A 30 -29.61 -20.02 1.58
CA SER A 30 -28.68 -20.28 0.49
C SER A 30 -28.16 -18.99 -0.14
N ASP A 31 -29.06 -18.04 -0.45
CA ASP A 31 -28.72 -16.73 -1.01
C ASP A 31 -27.85 -15.91 -0.06
N LYS A 32 -28.13 -15.96 1.24
CA LYS A 32 -27.33 -15.27 2.26
C LYS A 32 -25.92 -15.86 2.34
N LEU A 33 -25.79 -17.19 2.30
CA LEU A 33 -24.49 -17.88 2.29
C LEU A 33 -23.71 -17.62 1.00
N ALA A 34 -24.38 -17.63 -0.16
CA ALA A 34 -23.79 -17.31 -1.45
C ALA A 34 -23.28 -15.85 -1.49
N ASN A 35 -24.08 -14.90 -1.02
CA ASN A 35 -23.69 -13.49 -0.93
C ASN A 35 -22.53 -13.25 0.04
N GLN A 36 -22.48 -13.97 1.17
CA GLN A 36 -21.33 -13.94 2.08
C GLN A 36 -20.07 -14.50 1.43
N SER A 37 -20.19 -15.60 0.68
CA SER A 37 -19.10 -16.21 -0.09
C SER A 37 -18.56 -15.24 -1.16
N LEU A 38 -19.45 -14.56 -1.88
CA LEU A 38 -19.08 -13.58 -2.91
C LEU A 38 -18.36 -12.36 -2.31
N ALA A 39 -18.90 -11.77 -1.25
CA ALA A 39 -18.27 -10.62 -0.58
C ALA A 39 -16.88 -10.95 -0.02
N ASN A 40 -16.71 -12.16 0.54
CA ASN A 40 -15.40 -12.64 0.99
C ASN A 40 -14.41 -12.84 -0.17
N LYS A 41 -14.87 -13.42 -1.30
CA LYS A 41 -14.06 -13.60 -2.51
C LYS A 41 -13.64 -12.25 -3.09
N SER A 42 -14.57 -11.30 -3.20
CA SER A 42 -14.30 -9.95 -3.70
C SER A 42 -13.22 -9.26 -2.88
N LEU A 43 -13.35 -9.23 -1.55
CA LEU A 43 -12.37 -8.62 -0.65
C LEU A 43 -11.00 -9.30 -0.76
N LYS A 44 -10.98 -10.63 -0.87
CA LYS A 44 -9.74 -11.40 -1.04
C LYS A 44 -9.05 -11.03 -2.35
N TYR A 45 -9.76 -11.04 -3.48
CA TYR A 45 -9.15 -10.79 -4.79
C TYR A 45 -8.76 -9.32 -4.96
N SER A 46 -9.53 -8.35 -4.46
CA SER A 46 -9.12 -6.94 -4.46
C SER A 46 -7.84 -6.73 -3.64
N ALA A 47 -7.71 -7.39 -2.48
CA ALA A 47 -6.48 -7.31 -1.68
C ALA A 47 -5.28 -7.98 -2.36
N VAL A 48 -5.50 -9.11 -3.05
CA VAL A 48 -4.44 -9.76 -3.85
C VAL A 48 -4.03 -8.88 -5.03
N PHE A 49 -5.00 -8.30 -5.75
CA PHE A 49 -4.74 -7.40 -6.86
C PHE A 49 -3.90 -6.19 -6.41
N TRP A 50 -4.34 -5.52 -5.34
CA TRP A 50 -3.57 -4.43 -4.72
C TRP A 50 -2.15 -4.85 -4.34
N PHE A 51 -1.99 -6.03 -3.72
CA PHE A 51 -0.70 -6.53 -3.28
C PHE A 51 0.25 -6.84 -4.45
N VAL A 52 -0.23 -7.51 -5.50
CA VAL A 52 0.56 -7.82 -6.70
C VAL A 52 0.98 -6.55 -7.43
N THR A 53 0.07 -5.58 -7.54
CA THR A 53 0.37 -4.26 -8.12
C THR A 53 1.44 -3.54 -7.29
N THR A 54 1.29 -3.51 -5.96
CA THR A 54 2.27 -2.89 -5.05
C THR A 54 3.65 -3.55 -5.16
N LEU A 55 3.70 -4.89 -5.16
CA LEU A 55 4.93 -5.66 -5.32
C LEU A 55 5.65 -5.30 -6.63
N THR A 56 4.90 -5.28 -7.74
CA THR A 56 5.44 -4.94 -9.07
C THR A 56 6.00 -3.52 -9.08
N GLY A 57 5.24 -2.55 -8.57
CA GLY A 57 5.68 -1.16 -8.54
C GLY A 57 6.87 -0.91 -7.62
N GLN A 58 6.97 -1.61 -6.48
CA GLN A 58 8.13 -1.51 -5.60
C GLN A 58 9.39 -2.09 -6.25
N TRP A 59 9.27 -3.18 -7.00
CA TRP A 59 10.41 -3.77 -7.70
C TRP A 59 10.86 -2.94 -8.90
N LEU A 60 9.92 -2.33 -9.64
CA LEU A 60 10.25 -1.32 -10.66
C LEU A 60 10.95 -0.12 -10.04
N PHE A 61 10.47 0.35 -8.87
CA PHE A 61 11.10 1.46 -8.16
C PHE A 61 12.50 1.10 -7.64
N PHE A 62 12.70 -0.12 -7.15
CA PHE A 62 14.02 -0.62 -6.77
C PHE A 62 14.98 -0.65 -7.96
N TYR A 63 14.53 -1.17 -9.10
CA TYR A 63 15.30 -1.15 -10.35
C TYR A 63 15.68 0.28 -10.74
N TYR A 64 14.75 1.22 -10.64
CA TYR A 64 15.03 2.63 -10.86
C TYR A 64 16.09 3.18 -9.90
N ILE A 65 15.98 2.91 -8.60
CA ILE A 65 16.97 3.41 -7.62
C ILE A 65 18.37 2.93 -7.98
N LEU A 66 18.51 1.63 -8.27
CA LEU A 66 19.81 1.07 -8.65
C LEU A 66 20.32 1.62 -9.98
N GLY A 67 19.45 1.71 -10.98
CA GLY A 67 19.81 2.21 -12.30
C GLY A 67 20.20 3.69 -12.27
N PHE A 68 19.37 4.56 -11.69
CA PHE A 68 19.61 6.00 -11.67
C PHE A 68 20.72 6.38 -10.70
N TYR A 69 20.58 6.05 -9.41
CA TYR A 69 21.57 6.46 -8.40
C TYR A 69 22.87 5.67 -8.52
N GLY A 70 22.81 4.38 -8.87
CA GLY A 70 24.02 3.56 -9.04
C GLY A 70 24.87 4.02 -10.22
N VAL A 71 24.27 4.24 -11.41
CA VAL A 71 25.00 4.66 -12.60
C VAL A 71 25.59 6.07 -12.44
N THR A 72 24.86 7.00 -11.82
CA THR A 72 25.36 8.36 -11.58
C THR A 72 26.51 8.40 -10.58
N VAL A 73 26.57 7.50 -9.59
CA VAL A 73 27.76 7.35 -8.72
C VAL A 73 28.95 6.79 -9.49
N ILE A 74 28.74 5.73 -10.28
CA ILE A 74 29.82 5.06 -11.03
C ILE A 74 30.46 6.00 -12.06
N ASN A 75 29.66 6.87 -12.67
CA ASN A 75 30.11 7.82 -13.71
C ASN A 75 30.50 9.21 -13.17
N ASP A 76 30.60 9.38 -11.84
CA ASP A 76 30.91 10.67 -11.20
C ASP A 76 29.98 11.83 -11.62
N ASN A 77 28.70 11.52 -11.84
CA ASN A 77 27.67 12.47 -12.28
C ASN A 77 26.53 12.58 -11.24
N MET A 78 26.91 12.73 -9.97
CA MET A 78 25.96 12.82 -8.86
C MET A 78 25.14 14.13 -8.87
N GLU A 79 25.62 15.17 -9.55
CA GLU A 79 24.87 16.42 -9.76
C GLU A 79 23.51 16.19 -10.43
N HIS A 80 23.41 15.14 -11.27
CA HIS A 80 22.18 14.77 -11.96
C HIS A 80 21.03 14.39 -11.00
N TRP A 81 21.31 14.06 -9.74
CA TRP A 81 20.27 13.85 -8.73
C TRP A 81 19.38 15.08 -8.52
N ASN A 82 19.96 16.28 -8.67
CA ASN A 82 19.27 17.55 -8.52
C ASN A 82 18.27 17.78 -9.66
N ALA A 83 18.50 17.21 -10.84
CA ALA A 83 17.60 17.36 -12.00
C ALA A 83 16.21 16.75 -11.72
N VAL A 84 16.18 15.66 -10.94
CA VAL A 84 14.96 14.91 -10.59
C VAL A 84 14.30 15.50 -9.36
N LEU A 85 15.06 15.64 -8.28
CA LEU A 85 14.51 15.99 -6.97
C LEU A 85 14.40 17.51 -6.77
N GLY A 86 15.10 18.30 -7.58
CA GLY A 86 14.91 19.75 -7.65
C GLY A 86 13.49 20.14 -8.08
N GLN A 87 12.82 19.30 -8.87
CA GLN A 87 11.39 19.48 -9.21
C GLN A 87 10.47 19.42 -7.98
N PHE A 88 10.94 18.78 -6.90
CA PHE A 88 10.26 18.70 -5.61
C PHE A 88 10.82 19.69 -4.60
N GLY A 89 11.64 20.67 -5.03
CA GLY A 89 12.29 21.65 -4.16
C GLY A 89 13.46 21.10 -3.34
N VAL A 90 13.91 19.87 -3.60
CA VAL A 90 14.98 19.22 -2.83
C VAL A 90 16.29 19.28 -3.60
N THR A 91 17.39 19.54 -2.89
CA THR A 91 18.76 19.53 -3.47
C THR A 91 19.59 18.36 -2.89
N PRO A 92 19.49 17.15 -3.48
CA PRO A 92 20.19 15.96 -3.00
C PRO A 92 21.71 16.03 -3.01
N TYR A 93 22.30 16.63 -4.03
CA TYR A 93 23.75 16.73 -4.20
C TYR A 93 24.19 18.17 -4.01
N ARG A 94 25.18 18.37 -3.13
CA ARG A 94 25.86 19.65 -2.94
C ARG A 94 27.36 19.44 -3.06
N ALA A 95 28.02 20.21 -3.93
CA ALA A 95 29.47 20.13 -4.10
C ALA A 95 30.17 20.45 -2.76
N GLY A 96 31.14 19.62 -2.36
CA GLY A 96 31.87 19.76 -1.10
C GLY A 96 31.17 19.21 0.17
N ASP A 97 29.90 18.80 0.10
CA ASP A 97 29.15 18.23 1.23
C ASP A 97 29.23 16.70 1.25
N PHE A 98 30.40 16.15 1.57
CA PHE A 98 30.60 14.69 1.59
C PHE A 98 29.60 13.97 2.51
N SER A 99 29.42 14.46 3.72
CA SER A 99 28.52 13.86 4.72
C SER A 99 27.06 13.84 4.27
N GLY A 100 26.55 14.94 3.73
CA GLY A 100 25.17 15.04 3.29
C GLY A 100 24.91 14.24 2.01
N ASN A 101 25.86 14.24 1.07
CA ASN A 101 25.76 13.43 -0.15
C ASN A 101 25.76 11.93 0.19
N LEU A 102 26.65 11.49 1.09
CA LEU A 102 26.69 10.10 1.56
C LEU A 102 25.41 9.71 2.30
N ALA A 103 24.92 10.57 3.20
CA ALA A 103 23.67 10.34 3.92
C ALA A 103 22.49 10.19 2.96
N PHE A 104 22.40 11.05 1.94
CA PHE A 104 21.36 10.98 0.92
C PHE A 104 21.47 9.68 0.09
N ALA A 105 22.66 9.33 -0.38
CA ALA A 105 22.88 8.11 -1.17
C ALA A 105 22.52 6.84 -0.38
N ALA A 106 22.99 6.76 0.88
CA ALA A 106 22.67 5.65 1.77
C ALA A 106 21.16 5.57 2.05
N HIS A 107 20.49 6.71 2.24
CA HIS A 107 19.05 6.77 2.41
C HIS A 107 18.31 6.30 1.16
N ALA A 108 18.70 6.76 -0.03
CA ALA A 108 18.08 6.36 -1.30
C ALA A 108 18.21 4.84 -1.55
N ILE A 109 19.41 4.29 -1.37
CA ILE A 109 19.67 2.84 -1.53
C ILE A 109 18.89 2.03 -0.48
N GLY A 110 18.90 2.49 0.78
CA GLY A 110 18.13 1.88 1.86
C GLY A 110 16.64 1.79 1.53
N ALA A 111 16.07 2.83 0.92
CA ALA A 111 14.66 2.84 0.51
C ALA A 111 14.38 1.74 -0.53
N GLY A 112 15.32 1.50 -1.44
CA GLY A 112 15.26 0.38 -2.38
C GLY A 112 15.26 -0.99 -1.70
N ILE A 113 16.13 -1.19 -0.71
CA ILE A 113 16.19 -2.44 0.08
C ILE A 113 14.86 -2.67 0.81
N VAL A 114 14.28 -1.63 1.41
CA VAL A 114 12.98 -1.70 2.09
C VAL A 114 11.85 -2.03 1.12
N ALA A 115 11.82 -1.40 -0.05
CA ALA A 115 10.81 -1.65 -1.08
C ALA A 115 10.86 -3.12 -1.56
N PHE A 116 12.05 -3.66 -1.81
CA PHE A 116 12.23 -5.03 -2.26
C PHE A 116 11.97 -6.05 -1.13
N GLY A 117 12.68 -5.90 0.00
CA GLY A 117 12.66 -6.85 1.11
C GLY A 117 11.35 -6.86 1.90
N GLY A 118 10.68 -5.70 2.01
CA GLY A 118 9.42 -5.55 2.73
C GLY A 118 8.27 -6.34 2.12
N ALA A 119 8.15 -6.33 0.79
CA ALA A 119 7.07 -7.03 0.11
C ALA A 119 7.17 -8.55 0.29
N LEU A 120 8.40 -9.08 0.29
CA LEU A 120 8.67 -10.51 0.53
C LEU A 120 8.23 -10.97 1.93
N GLN A 121 8.28 -10.09 2.94
CA GLN A 121 7.82 -10.39 4.30
C GLN A 121 6.31 -10.67 4.37
N LEU A 122 5.53 -10.10 3.46
CA LEU A 122 4.08 -10.19 3.46
C LEU A 122 3.56 -11.47 2.80
N ILE A 123 4.39 -12.17 2.03
CA ILE A 123 4.00 -13.38 1.29
C ILE A 123 3.82 -14.56 2.28
N PRO A 124 2.59 -15.11 2.44
CA PRO A 124 2.35 -16.18 3.42
C PRO A 124 3.16 -17.46 3.14
N LYS A 125 3.41 -17.77 1.86
CA LYS A 125 4.19 -18.94 1.43
C LYS A 125 5.66 -18.81 1.82
N VAL A 126 6.26 -17.63 1.69
CA VAL A 126 7.64 -17.36 2.13
C VAL A 126 7.76 -17.58 3.64
N ARG A 127 6.82 -17.03 4.43
CA ARG A 127 6.84 -17.17 5.88
C ARG A 127 6.70 -18.61 6.37
N SER A 128 5.84 -19.40 5.73
CA SER A 128 5.55 -20.79 6.14
C SER A 128 6.60 -21.79 5.64
N SER A 129 7.11 -21.59 4.41
CA SER A 129 8.07 -22.52 3.78
C SER A 129 9.53 -22.19 4.11
N PHE A 130 9.86 -20.91 4.32
CA PHE A 130 11.24 -20.45 4.55
C PHE A 130 11.35 -19.55 5.81
N PRO A 131 11.08 -20.09 7.01
CA PRO A 131 11.05 -19.29 8.24
C PRO A 131 12.41 -18.68 8.62
N LYS A 132 13.54 -19.34 8.29
CA LYS A 132 14.89 -18.78 8.50
C LYS A 132 15.11 -17.55 7.64
N PHE A 133 14.76 -17.63 6.35
CA PHE A 133 14.83 -16.50 5.42
C PHE A 133 13.95 -15.34 5.88
N HIS A 134 12.70 -15.62 6.27
CA HIS A 134 11.78 -14.61 6.80
C HIS A 134 12.39 -13.84 7.98
N LYS A 135 13.05 -14.54 8.92
CA LYS A 135 13.73 -13.90 10.07
C LYS A 135 14.90 -13.03 9.64
N ILE A 136 15.82 -13.55 8.82
CA ILE A 136 17.01 -12.81 8.36
C ILE A 136 16.58 -11.56 7.59
N ASN A 137 15.69 -11.71 6.61
CA ASN A 137 15.14 -10.58 5.86
C ASN A 137 14.40 -9.60 6.78
N GLY A 138 13.80 -10.07 7.89
CA GLY A 138 13.13 -9.23 8.87
C GLY A 138 14.12 -8.37 9.67
N TYR A 139 15.26 -8.94 10.06
CA TYR A 139 16.34 -8.20 10.72
C TYR A 139 16.97 -7.16 9.79
N VAL A 140 17.24 -7.53 8.54
CA VAL A 140 17.74 -6.59 7.52
C VAL A 140 16.74 -5.47 7.32
N TYR A 141 15.45 -5.78 7.14
CA TYR A 141 14.40 -4.79 6.98
C TYR A 141 14.33 -3.81 8.17
N LEU A 142 14.25 -4.32 9.40
CA LEU A 142 14.14 -3.49 10.60
C LEU A 142 15.36 -2.60 10.80
N THR A 143 16.55 -3.14 10.61
CA THR A 143 17.80 -2.37 10.69
C THR A 143 17.81 -1.26 9.63
N THR A 144 17.37 -1.59 8.42
CA THR A 144 17.31 -0.63 7.31
C THR A 144 16.30 0.48 7.58
N VAL A 145 15.06 0.19 8.00
CA VAL A 145 14.09 1.28 8.28
C VAL A 145 14.52 2.14 9.47
N PHE A 146 15.22 1.57 10.46
CA PHE A 146 15.80 2.34 11.55
C PHE A 146 16.87 3.32 11.04
N CYS A 147 17.82 2.83 10.23
CA CYS A 147 18.86 3.67 9.64
C CYS A 147 18.27 4.74 8.69
N LEU A 148 17.23 4.39 7.93
CA LEU A 148 16.47 5.32 7.09
C LEU A 148 15.79 6.42 7.92
N ALA A 149 15.16 6.08 9.05
CA ALA A 149 14.54 7.07 9.92
C ALA A 149 15.58 8.04 10.49
N VAL A 150 16.72 7.53 10.99
CA VAL A 150 17.82 8.34 11.52
C VAL A 150 18.43 9.25 10.44
N SER A 151 18.76 8.70 9.28
CA SER A 151 19.29 9.49 8.16
C SER A 151 18.25 10.49 7.61
N GLY A 152 16.97 10.15 7.61
CA GLY A 152 15.89 11.07 7.26
C GLY A 152 15.81 12.26 8.21
N PHE A 153 15.92 12.03 9.53
CA PHE A 153 15.99 13.12 10.50
C PHE A 153 17.23 13.99 10.30
N TYR A 154 18.39 13.40 9.99
CA TYR A 154 19.58 14.17 9.65
C TYR A 154 19.36 15.05 8.41
N LEU A 155 18.79 14.47 7.33
CA LEU A 155 18.54 15.19 6.08
C LEU A 155 17.58 16.36 6.27
N VAL A 156 16.55 16.19 7.12
CA VAL A 156 15.57 17.25 7.41
C VAL A 156 16.12 18.28 8.40
N TRP A 157 16.61 17.86 9.57
CA TRP A 157 16.88 18.78 10.67
C TRP A 157 18.29 19.38 10.68
N ILE A 158 19.23 18.78 9.96
CA ILE A 158 20.64 19.22 9.96
C ILE A 158 21.04 19.72 8.58
N ARG A 159 20.66 19.00 7.52
CA ARG A 159 21.08 19.32 6.15
C ARG A 159 20.16 20.31 5.45
N ASP A 160 18.87 20.29 5.76
CA ASP A 160 17.90 21.20 5.16
C ASP A 160 18.08 22.62 5.71
N PRO A 161 18.25 23.65 4.86
CA PRO A 161 18.28 25.04 5.31
C PRO A 161 16.95 25.53 5.88
N ASP A 162 15.81 24.91 5.55
CA ASP A 162 14.48 25.32 6.03
C ASP A 162 13.68 24.13 6.62
N PRO A 163 14.05 23.65 7.82
CA PRO A 163 13.49 22.42 8.39
C PRO A 163 12.06 22.53 8.93
N LEU A 164 11.42 23.71 8.80
CA LEU A 164 10.12 24.01 9.42
C LEU A 164 8.96 24.10 8.42
N GLY A 165 9.20 23.80 7.15
CA GLY A 165 8.15 23.70 6.16
C GLY A 165 7.19 22.52 6.38
N ILE A 166 6.07 22.55 5.67
CA ILE A 166 5.02 21.52 5.76
C ILE A 166 5.55 20.12 5.35
N PRO A 167 6.29 19.97 4.23
CA PRO A 167 6.89 18.69 3.84
C PRO A 167 7.84 18.09 4.89
N GLU A 168 8.62 18.93 5.56
CA GLU A 168 9.63 18.58 6.57
C GLU A 168 8.95 18.10 7.84
N ILE A 169 7.89 18.79 8.27
CA ILE A 169 7.04 18.38 9.39
C ILE A 169 6.36 17.03 9.09
N GLY A 170 5.78 16.88 7.89
CA GLY A 170 5.14 15.62 7.48
C GLY A 170 6.12 14.45 7.45
N THR A 171 7.33 14.68 6.93
CA THR A 171 8.41 13.69 6.90
C THR A 171 8.87 13.32 8.31
N THR A 172 8.98 14.30 9.21
CA THR A 172 9.35 14.09 10.61
C THR A 172 8.31 13.24 11.35
N ILE A 173 7.02 13.54 11.20
CA ILE A 173 5.94 12.74 11.78
C ILE A 173 6.00 11.30 11.26
N ASN A 174 6.19 11.11 9.96
CA ASN A 174 6.34 9.78 9.38
C ASN A 174 7.56 9.04 9.97
N GLY A 175 8.70 9.73 10.16
CA GLY A 175 9.89 9.18 10.82
C GLY A 175 9.58 8.62 12.22
N PHE A 176 8.85 9.37 13.04
CA PHE A 176 8.42 8.89 14.36
C PHE A 176 7.44 7.71 14.28
N LEU A 177 6.51 7.72 13.31
CA LEU A 177 5.61 6.58 13.08
C LEU A 177 6.38 5.32 12.70
N ILE A 178 7.38 5.42 11.82
CA ILE A 178 8.25 4.31 11.43
C ILE A 178 8.92 3.70 12.67
N LEU A 179 9.55 4.53 13.51
CA LEU A 179 10.22 4.06 14.72
C LEU A 179 9.26 3.41 15.71
N GLY A 180 8.11 4.05 15.97
CA GLY A 180 7.08 3.52 16.87
C GLY A 180 6.51 2.19 16.38
N PHE A 181 6.23 2.07 15.08
CA PHE A 181 5.64 0.86 14.51
C PHE A 181 6.67 -0.27 14.41
N ALA A 182 7.95 0.05 14.15
CA ALA A 182 9.05 -0.90 14.22
C ALA A 182 9.20 -1.47 15.63
N TYR A 183 9.22 -0.60 16.64
CA TYR A 183 9.27 -1.02 18.05
C TYR A 183 8.12 -1.96 18.41
N LEU A 184 6.88 -1.61 18.07
CA LEU A 184 5.71 -2.45 18.36
C LEU A 184 5.77 -3.79 17.62
N THR A 185 6.22 -3.79 16.37
CA THR A 185 6.41 -5.00 15.57
C THR A 185 7.39 -5.96 16.25
N VAL A 186 8.55 -5.46 16.68
CA VAL A 186 9.57 -6.26 17.38
C VAL A 186 9.08 -6.73 18.74
N ARG A 187 8.51 -5.82 19.54
CA ARG A 187 8.02 -6.11 20.89
C ARG A 187 6.98 -7.24 20.89
N LEU A 188 6.04 -7.21 19.94
CA LEU A 188 5.00 -8.23 19.82
C LEU A 188 5.55 -9.58 19.32
N ALA A 189 6.57 -9.57 18.45
CA ALA A 189 7.27 -10.79 18.08
C ALA A 189 7.97 -11.44 19.28
N ILE A 190 8.65 -10.65 20.11
CA ILE A 190 9.33 -11.12 21.34
C ILE A 190 8.31 -11.69 22.32
N LYS A 191 7.17 -11.00 22.51
CA LYS A 191 6.05 -11.48 23.34
C LYS A 191 5.30 -12.69 22.75
N LYS A 192 5.70 -13.18 21.57
CA LYS A 192 5.06 -14.27 20.83
C LYS A 192 3.59 -14.00 20.46
N ASP A 193 3.16 -12.73 20.45
CA ASP A 193 1.86 -12.32 19.94
C ASP A 193 1.93 -12.12 18.42
N ILE A 194 1.89 -13.24 17.70
CA ILE A 194 2.09 -13.26 16.25
C ILE A 194 0.92 -12.61 15.51
N ALA A 195 -0.29 -12.65 16.05
CA ALA A 195 -1.45 -12.05 15.43
C ALA A 195 -1.33 -10.52 15.38
N ASN A 196 -0.99 -9.89 16.51
CA ASN A 196 -0.79 -8.44 16.55
C ASN A 196 0.53 -8.03 15.91
N HIS A 197 1.59 -8.83 16.01
CA HIS A 197 2.84 -8.59 15.26
C HIS A 197 2.55 -8.41 13.77
N ARG A 198 1.75 -9.28 13.15
CA ARG A 198 1.39 -9.18 11.72
C ARG A 198 0.64 -7.89 11.40
N LYS A 199 -0.28 -7.47 12.27
CA LYS A 199 -1.04 -6.23 12.12
C LYS A 199 -0.12 -5.01 12.19
N TRP A 200 0.86 -5.00 13.08
CA TRP A 200 1.85 -3.92 13.19
C TRP A 200 2.91 -3.95 12.08
N ALA A 201 3.33 -5.13 11.63
CA ALA A 201 4.23 -5.29 10.50
C ALA A 201 3.61 -4.72 9.20
N LEU A 202 2.30 -4.93 8.97
CA LEU A 202 1.60 -4.31 7.85
C LEU A 202 1.54 -2.78 7.97
N ARG A 203 1.28 -2.24 9.17
CA ARG A 203 1.31 -0.78 9.39
C ARG A 203 2.70 -0.21 9.14
N LEU A 204 3.74 -0.88 9.64
CA LEU A 204 5.14 -0.53 9.40
C LEU A 204 5.46 -0.53 7.91
N PHE A 205 5.02 -1.55 7.17
CA PHE A 205 5.19 -1.62 5.72
C PHE A 205 4.65 -0.37 5.02
N PHE A 206 3.45 0.10 5.38
CA PHE A 206 2.88 1.32 4.79
C PHE A 206 3.67 2.58 5.12
N VAL A 207 3.98 2.84 6.40
CA VAL A 207 4.69 4.09 6.79
C VAL A 207 6.12 4.13 6.27
N SER A 208 6.81 2.99 6.22
CA SER A 208 8.17 2.91 5.65
C SER A 208 8.19 3.01 4.12
N ASN A 209 7.06 2.80 3.44
CA ASN A 209 6.91 3.01 2.00
C ASN A 209 6.17 4.31 1.65
N ALA A 210 5.90 5.19 2.62
CA ALA A 210 5.16 6.42 2.40
C ALA A 210 5.77 7.30 1.29
N GLN A 211 7.10 7.39 1.21
CA GLN A 211 7.79 8.17 0.18
C GLN A 211 7.68 7.56 -1.23
N TRP A 212 7.45 6.26 -1.34
CA TRP A 212 7.11 5.63 -2.61
C TRP A 212 5.65 5.91 -2.98
N ILE A 213 4.74 5.81 -2.00
CA ILE A 213 3.31 6.14 -2.17
C ILE A 213 3.13 7.62 -2.52
N LEU A 214 3.94 8.51 -1.94
CA LEU A 214 3.97 9.94 -2.24
C LEU A 214 4.17 10.15 -3.74
N ARG A 215 5.24 9.57 -4.30
CA ARG A 215 5.58 9.65 -5.72
C ARG A 215 4.48 9.08 -6.60
N VAL A 216 4.05 7.84 -6.35
CA VAL A 216 2.99 7.20 -7.15
C VAL A 216 1.69 8.01 -7.10
N GLY A 217 1.31 8.53 -5.93
CA GLY A 217 0.11 9.38 -5.80
C GLY A 217 0.24 10.73 -6.49
N THR A 218 1.41 11.36 -6.46
CA THR A 218 1.69 12.59 -7.21
C THR A 218 1.50 12.37 -8.70
N PHE A 219 2.13 11.35 -9.28
CA PHE A 219 1.98 11.07 -10.72
C PHE A 219 0.56 10.60 -11.05
N SER A 220 -0.13 9.91 -10.13
CA SER A 220 -1.54 9.56 -10.31
C SER A 220 -2.42 10.81 -10.39
N TYR A 221 -2.17 11.83 -9.57
CA TYR A 221 -2.89 13.10 -9.61
C TYR A 221 -2.59 13.87 -10.90
N LEU A 222 -1.33 13.97 -11.30
CA LEU A 222 -0.93 14.67 -12.52
C LEU A 222 -1.54 14.02 -13.76
N VAL A 223 -1.49 12.69 -13.88
CA VAL A 223 -2.09 11.96 -15.00
C VAL A 223 -3.61 12.09 -15.02
N THR A 224 -4.27 11.81 -13.90
CA THR A 224 -5.75 11.85 -13.87
C THR A 224 -6.28 13.27 -14.05
N GLY A 225 -5.61 14.28 -13.47
CA GLY A 225 -5.98 15.68 -13.66
C GLY A 225 -5.84 16.14 -15.11
N ASN A 226 -4.77 15.75 -15.81
CA ASN A 226 -4.63 16.03 -17.24
C ASN A 226 -5.69 15.32 -18.09
N MET A 227 -5.97 14.04 -17.81
CA MET A 227 -7.04 13.30 -18.50
C MET A 227 -8.43 13.93 -18.32
N LEU A 228 -8.64 14.64 -17.21
CA LEU A 228 -9.88 15.36 -16.90
C LEU A 228 -9.87 16.83 -17.35
N GLY A 229 -8.79 17.31 -17.99
CA GLY A 229 -8.66 18.68 -18.47
C GLY A 229 -8.45 19.73 -17.37
N MET A 230 -7.98 19.33 -16.17
CA MET A 230 -7.80 20.21 -15.01
C MET A 230 -6.44 20.92 -14.96
N ASN A 231 -5.50 20.59 -15.86
CA ASN A 231 -4.14 21.14 -15.93
C ASN A 231 -3.42 21.21 -14.56
N PRO A 232 -3.25 20.07 -13.86
CA PRO A 232 -2.63 20.03 -12.54
C PRO A 232 -1.16 20.47 -12.58
N ALA A 233 -0.71 21.18 -11.55
CA ALA A 233 0.63 21.75 -11.46
C ALA A 233 1.24 21.58 -10.07
N PHE A 234 2.57 21.51 -10.00
CA PHE A 234 3.27 21.52 -8.71
C PHE A 234 2.92 22.80 -7.94
N GLY A 235 2.51 22.63 -6.68
CA GLY A 235 2.00 23.72 -5.84
C GLY A 235 0.50 23.68 -5.61
N ASP A 236 -0.24 22.83 -6.33
CA ASP A 236 -1.67 22.62 -6.07
C ASP A 236 -1.94 22.21 -4.61
N PRO A 237 -3.10 22.57 -4.02
CA PRO A 237 -3.48 22.19 -2.66
C PRO A 237 -3.36 20.68 -2.38
N PHE A 238 -3.49 19.86 -3.43
CA PHE A 238 -3.28 18.41 -3.37
C PHE A 238 -1.92 18.04 -2.75
N PHE A 239 -0.83 18.72 -3.10
CA PHE A 239 0.52 18.35 -2.64
C PHE A 239 0.71 18.55 -1.14
N TYR A 240 0.16 19.63 -0.59
CA TYR A 240 0.16 19.88 0.85
C TYR A 240 -0.63 18.82 1.61
N MET A 241 -1.81 18.44 1.10
CA MET A 241 -2.61 17.36 1.69
C MET A 241 -1.89 16.00 1.55
N TRP A 242 -1.32 15.72 0.38
CA TRP A 242 -0.72 14.43 0.03
C TRP A 242 0.58 14.16 0.80
N THR A 243 1.26 15.21 1.26
CA THR A 243 2.39 15.13 2.21
C THR A 243 2.06 14.23 3.40
N PHE A 244 0.87 14.40 3.99
CA PHE A 244 0.37 13.54 5.08
C PHE A 244 -0.44 12.36 4.53
N GLY A 245 -1.19 12.59 3.45
CA GLY A 245 -2.06 11.61 2.81
C GLY A 245 -1.33 10.33 2.40
N CYS A 246 -0.07 10.43 1.98
CA CYS A 246 0.74 9.31 1.51
C CYS A 246 0.97 8.19 2.56
N TYR A 247 0.80 8.47 3.86
CA TYR A 247 0.80 7.44 4.91
C TYR A 247 -0.52 7.36 5.67
N VAL A 248 -1.28 8.46 5.80
CA VAL A 248 -2.59 8.44 6.47
C VAL A 248 -3.61 7.63 5.68
N LEU A 249 -3.77 7.89 4.38
CA LEU A 249 -4.78 7.20 3.56
C LEU A 249 -4.54 5.68 3.48
N PRO A 250 -3.29 5.19 3.28
CA PRO A 250 -3.03 3.76 3.34
C PRO A 250 -3.27 3.13 4.71
N LEU A 251 -2.94 3.83 5.81
CA LEU A 251 -3.23 3.34 7.16
C LEU A 251 -4.72 3.24 7.45
N LEU A 252 -5.51 4.25 7.03
CA LEU A 252 -6.97 4.22 7.14
C LEU A 252 -7.56 3.08 6.31
N THR A 253 -7.08 2.90 5.08
CA THR A 253 -7.50 1.81 4.19
C THR A 253 -7.16 0.46 4.82
N LEU A 254 -5.97 0.30 5.39
CA LEU A 254 -5.57 -0.92 6.09
C LEU A 254 -6.46 -1.19 7.31
N GLN A 255 -6.80 -0.16 8.08
CA GLN A 255 -7.68 -0.28 9.23
C GLN A 255 -9.10 -0.71 8.82
N LEU A 256 -9.63 -0.11 7.75
CA LEU A 256 -10.92 -0.50 7.16
C LEU A 256 -10.87 -1.95 6.66
N TYR A 257 -9.78 -2.36 6.01
CA TYR A 257 -9.57 -3.75 5.58
C TYR A 257 -9.60 -4.73 6.74
N PHE A 258 -8.91 -4.44 7.85
CA PHE A 258 -8.99 -5.28 9.05
C PHE A 258 -10.40 -5.37 9.61
N TYR A 259 -11.11 -4.24 9.69
CA TYR A 259 -12.49 -4.21 10.15
C TYR A 259 -13.41 -5.04 9.24
N ALA A 260 -13.34 -4.83 7.92
CA ALA A 260 -14.13 -5.55 6.93
C ALA A 260 -13.90 -7.06 6.99
N LYS A 261 -12.64 -7.47 7.19
CA LYS A 261 -12.24 -8.89 7.27
C LYS A 261 -12.68 -9.56 8.57
N GLU A 262 -12.54 -8.89 9.71
CA GLU A 262 -12.77 -9.49 11.03
C GLU A 262 -14.23 -9.39 11.49
N ARG A 263 -14.91 -8.28 11.17
CA ARG A 263 -16.23 -7.93 11.73
C ARG A 263 -17.20 -7.34 10.72
N GLY A 264 -16.80 -7.17 9.45
CA GLY A 264 -17.59 -6.46 8.45
C GLY A 264 -18.81 -7.24 7.94
N SER A 265 -19.91 -6.52 7.73
CA SER A 265 -21.05 -7.00 6.95
C SER A 265 -20.67 -7.16 5.47
N ASN A 266 -21.52 -7.82 4.68
CA ASN A 266 -21.29 -7.97 3.23
C ASN A 266 -21.16 -6.61 2.53
N SER A 267 -21.95 -5.61 2.95
CA SER A 267 -21.87 -4.25 2.42
C SER A 267 -20.51 -3.61 2.71
N VAL A 268 -20.01 -3.70 3.95
CA VAL A 268 -18.68 -3.18 4.32
C VAL A 268 -17.57 -3.87 3.53
N LYS A 269 -17.65 -5.19 3.34
CA LYS A 269 -16.69 -5.95 2.54
C LYS A 269 -16.70 -5.49 1.08
N ASN A 270 -17.87 -5.31 0.48
CA ASN A 270 -18.00 -4.86 -0.90
C ASN A 270 -17.49 -3.41 -1.07
N ALA A 271 -17.86 -2.50 -0.16
CA ALA A 271 -17.36 -1.12 -0.17
C ALA A 271 -15.83 -1.07 -0.04
N THR A 272 -15.25 -1.85 0.88
CA THR A 272 -13.80 -1.96 1.05
C THR A 272 -13.13 -2.55 -0.19
N SER A 273 -13.76 -3.53 -0.84
CA SER A 273 -13.26 -4.14 -2.08
C SER A 273 -13.26 -3.15 -3.24
N GLY A 274 -14.31 -2.33 -3.36
CA GLY A 274 -14.41 -1.25 -4.34
C GLY A 274 -13.37 -0.16 -4.09
N LEU A 275 -13.18 0.26 -2.83
CA LEU A 275 -12.13 1.19 -2.46
C LEU A 275 -10.74 0.66 -2.84
N LEU A 276 -10.42 -0.59 -2.46
CA LEU A 276 -9.15 -1.24 -2.82
C LEU A 276 -8.96 -1.30 -4.34
N PHE A 277 -10.01 -1.55 -5.11
CA PHE A 277 -9.94 -1.56 -6.56
C PHE A 277 -9.60 -0.16 -7.10
N VAL A 278 -10.35 0.88 -6.69
CA VAL A 278 -10.12 2.26 -7.13
C VAL A 278 -8.71 2.74 -6.80
N ILE A 279 -8.24 2.55 -5.56
CA ILE A 279 -6.87 2.95 -5.20
C ILE A 279 -5.82 2.16 -5.98
N THR A 280 -6.09 0.91 -6.34
CA THR A 280 -5.16 0.10 -7.15
C THR A 280 -5.08 0.63 -8.58
N ILE A 281 -6.22 1.04 -9.17
CA ILE A 281 -6.24 1.67 -10.49
C ILE A 281 -5.48 3.01 -10.46
N LEU A 282 -5.72 3.85 -9.47
CA LEU A 282 -4.97 5.10 -9.29
C LEU A 282 -3.47 4.83 -9.12
N MET A 283 -3.11 3.81 -8.34
CA MET A 283 -1.72 3.39 -8.19
C MET A 283 -1.10 2.97 -9.53
N ILE A 284 -1.81 2.20 -10.36
CA ILE A 284 -1.34 1.83 -11.70
C ILE A 284 -1.16 3.07 -12.58
N MET A 285 -2.12 3.99 -12.58
CA MET A 285 -2.01 5.25 -13.35
C MET A 285 -0.79 6.07 -12.89
N GLY A 286 -0.54 6.12 -11.59
CA GLY A 286 0.65 6.75 -11.03
C GLY A 286 1.95 6.07 -11.44
N MET A 287 2.01 4.74 -11.43
CA MET A 287 3.19 3.98 -11.89
C MET A 287 3.46 4.20 -13.39
N VAL A 288 2.40 4.16 -14.21
CA VAL A 288 2.48 4.41 -15.65
C VAL A 288 2.93 5.84 -15.93
N GLY A 289 2.38 6.84 -15.24
CA GLY A 289 2.79 8.24 -15.38
C GLY A 289 4.21 8.51 -14.90
N TYR A 290 4.63 7.82 -13.85
CA TYR A 290 5.98 7.96 -13.32
C TYR A 290 7.04 7.38 -14.26
N THR A 291 6.74 6.32 -15.01
CA THR A 291 7.72 5.59 -15.82
C THR A 291 8.38 6.43 -16.92
N PRO A 292 7.65 7.17 -17.79
CA PRO A 292 8.25 8.07 -18.79
C PRO A 292 9.15 9.14 -18.17
N PHE A 293 8.72 9.73 -17.05
CA PHE A 293 9.53 10.70 -16.31
C PHE A 293 10.87 10.08 -15.89
N LEU A 294 10.85 8.86 -15.35
CA LEU A 294 12.08 8.14 -14.99
C LEU A 294 12.97 7.82 -16.20
N LEU A 295 12.38 7.42 -17.33
CA LEU A 295 13.14 7.09 -18.54
C LEU A 295 13.78 8.33 -19.17
N ASN A 296 13.09 9.47 -19.19
CA ASN A 296 13.66 10.75 -19.63
C ASN A 296 14.83 11.16 -18.74
N VAL A 297 14.67 11.03 -17.43
CA VAL A 297 15.74 11.30 -16.45
C VAL A 297 16.96 10.41 -16.68
N ILE A 298 16.77 9.11 -16.90
CA ILE A 298 17.88 8.16 -17.13
C ILE A 298 18.58 8.43 -18.47
N SER A 299 17.84 8.82 -19.50
CA SER A 299 18.39 9.08 -20.84
C SER A 299 18.99 10.48 -21.01
N GLY A 300 18.93 11.34 -19.99
CA GLY A 300 19.40 12.73 -20.07
C GLY A 300 18.52 13.62 -20.95
N GLY A 301 17.27 13.22 -21.21
CA GLY A 301 16.30 13.99 -21.98
C GLY A 301 15.78 15.22 -21.21
N PRO A 302 15.12 16.16 -21.91
CA PRO A 302 14.52 17.32 -21.27
C PRO A 302 13.51 16.90 -20.19
N ILE A 303 13.65 17.46 -19.00
CA ILE A 303 12.78 17.20 -17.86
C ILE A 303 11.62 18.18 -17.94
N GLY A 304 10.52 17.74 -18.54
CA GLY A 304 9.22 18.43 -18.56
C GLY A 304 8.12 17.40 -18.33
N LEU A 305 7.09 17.79 -17.57
CA LEU A 305 5.83 17.04 -17.46
C LEU A 305 4.95 17.31 -18.67
#